data_AF-A0A1G4BQ82-F1
#
_entry.id   AF-A0A1G4BQ82-F1
#
_cell.length_a   1.000
_cell.length_b   1.000
_cell.length_c   1.000
_cell.angle_alpha   90.00
_cell.angle_beta   90.00
_cell.angle_gamma   90.00
#
_symmetry.space_group_name_H-M   'P 1'
#
loop_
_entity.id
_entity.type
_entity.pdbx_description
1 polymer ?
#
loop_
_entity_poly.entity_id
_entity_poly.type
_entity_poly.pdbx_seq_one_letter_code
_entity_poly.pdbx_strand_id
1 'polypeptide(L)'
;METDYLVKGGYCELIKEEDVPDPDITGWGILSSFCFSIVMNMVAIIIAYATNALPQYRYNSIDDIAHRKGSPPWSYSTCLPCYRRTIPAGHQSQTTADSDAKRAQRIRAFESFMLSMSDQQLVTGMALMLATSLIFAGVHGLDESFSVYSFQIATRLGYFSCITHLCSLSVLWEYFDEHKRLRTFRTILMVVFLAMMIGCMIISDSVTFRFNRHISVKCARKHFKLVDRERPNYVFFSDGVIIIFNLSVLTYILVSGYVQRILQLFCPSARDKQDFWQRRSLRFLFGPAAEEAFKDLALTRNRTLAGYINVNRRPSFSVKHYLTMLSIWVKFLESSFLWEVVWLFFYFTFGTANLLKFFNDASLKLGAIQPNFGQLVPLFLLALPLITAAEAYSSATKGYMSIPSDAVPETSPSPTLGSVDPDDIPLQPNPHVPGAQSPQGTIHAPSSTVPETMAITEPIQLAQALEISPCWLLFLTLIPYAAGLVLWALIFADAIPHGFYLSIAAWVIAFVVEVDSSLGYGETFLFIAFRVVPMPKEARPKNQNEKM
;
A
#
# COMPACT_ATOMS: atom_id res chain seq x y z
N MET A 1 13.36 -12.80 -32.88
CA MET A 1 12.78 -13.99 -32.22
C MET A 1 11.75 -14.55 -33.16
N GLU A 2 11.80 -15.84 -33.45
CA GLU A 2 10.84 -16.48 -34.35
C GLU A 2 9.50 -16.65 -33.62
N THR A 3 8.49 -15.87 -34.02
CA THR A 3 7.12 -16.00 -33.52
C THR A 3 6.41 -17.14 -34.26
N ASP A 4 5.39 -17.71 -33.61
CA ASP A 4 4.47 -18.71 -34.17
C ASP A 4 5.12 -20.05 -34.54
N TYR A 5 5.98 -20.56 -33.65
CA TYR A 5 6.69 -21.83 -33.85
C TYR A 5 5.75 -23.05 -33.98
N LEU A 6 4.55 -22.99 -33.38
CA LEU A 6 3.55 -24.06 -33.53
C LEU A 6 2.97 -24.13 -34.96
N VAL A 7 2.90 -22.99 -35.64
CA VAL A 7 2.48 -22.93 -37.05
C VAL A 7 3.58 -23.52 -37.93
N LYS A 8 4.84 -23.17 -37.67
CA LYS A 8 6.00 -23.74 -38.39
C LYS A 8 6.14 -25.24 -38.21
N GLY A 9 5.79 -25.76 -37.03
CA GLY A 9 5.74 -27.20 -36.76
C GLY A 9 4.54 -27.92 -37.39
N GLY A 10 3.62 -27.21 -38.05
CA GLY A 10 2.41 -27.79 -38.65
C GLY A 10 1.35 -28.23 -37.64
N TYR A 11 1.43 -27.76 -36.39
CA TYR A 11 0.48 -28.13 -35.33
C TYR A 11 -0.75 -27.23 -35.28
N CYS A 12 -0.60 -25.96 -35.68
CA CYS A 12 -1.65 -24.95 -35.65
C CYS A 12 -1.77 -24.21 -36.98
N GLU A 13 -2.97 -23.73 -37.27
CA GLU A 13 -3.24 -22.82 -38.39
C GLU A 13 -3.16 -21.37 -37.92
N LEU A 14 -2.77 -20.47 -38.84
CA LEU A 14 -2.72 -19.04 -38.59
C LEU A 14 -4.13 -18.44 -38.69
N ILE A 15 -4.50 -17.60 -37.73
CA ILE A 15 -5.66 -16.73 -37.87
C ILE A 15 -5.31 -15.61 -38.85
N LYS A 16 -6.27 -15.19 -39.68
CA LYS A 16 -6.09 -14.06 -40.60
C LYS A 16 -5.72 -12.80 -39.80
N GLU A 17 -4.81 -11.99 -40.30
CA GLU A 17 -4.29 -10.81 -39.60
C GLU A 17 -5.40 -9.83 -39.16
N GLU A 18 -6.48 -9.74 -39.93
CA GLU A 18 -7.67 -8.93 -39.63
C GLU A 18 -8.50 -9.44 -38.45
N ASP A 19 -8.49 -10.75 -38.19
CA ASP A 19 -9.27 -11.42 -37.15
C ASP A 19 -8.45 -11.67 -35.87
N VAL A 20 -7.15 -11.37 -35.88
CA VAL A 20 -6.28 -11.52 -34.70
C VAL A 20 -6.69 -10.58 -33.57
N PRO A 21 -6.85 -9.26 -33.77
CA PRO A 21 -7.34 -8.38 -32.71
C PRO A 21 -8.86 -8.48 -32.58
N ASP A 22 -9.34 -8.99 -31.44
CA ASP A 22 -10.77 -8.98 -31.13
C ASP A 22 -11.17 -7.53 -30.78
N PRO A 23 -12.09 -6.89 -31.52
CA PRO A 23 -12.44 -5.48 -31.30
C PRO A 23 -13.15 -5.25 -29.96
N ASP A 24 -13.76 -6.26 -29.38
CA ASP A 24 -14.50 -6.16 -28.11
C ASP A 24 -13.60 -6.40 -26.89
N ILE A 25 -12.31 -6.64 -27.08
CA ILE A 25 -11.31 -6.77 -26.00
C ILE A 25 -10.09 -5.90 -26.24
N THR A 26 -9.59 -5.90 -27.47
CA THR A 26 -8.39 -5.16 -27.88
C THR A 26 -8.71 -3.81 -28.52
N GLY A 27 -10.00 -3.49 -28.62
CA GLY A 27 -10.48 -2.21 -29.15
C GLY A 27 -9.94 -1.01 -28.36
N TRP A 28 -9.70 0.08 -29.09
CA TRP A 28 -9.08 1.28 -28.52
C TRP A 28 -9.88 1.89 -27.37
N GLY A 29 -11.21 1.81 -27.40
CA GLY A 29 -12.05 2.33 -26.32
C GLY A 29 -11.89 1.57 -25.00
N ILE A 30 -11.78 0.25 -25.04
CA ILE A 30 -11.53 -0.59 -23.87
C ILE A 30 -10.12 -0.33 -23.34
N LEU A 31 -9.12 -0.40 -24.21
CA LEU A 31 -7.73 -0.13 -23.87
C LEU A 31 -7.57 1.24 -23.19
N SER A 32 -8.15 2.28 -23.80
CA SER A 32 -8.11 3.64 -23.28
C SER A 32 -8.84 3.77 -21.96
N SER A 33 -9.98 3.10 -21.78
CA SER A 33 -10.74 3.17 -20.54
C SER A 33 -9.96 2.61 -19.35
N PHE A 34 -9.36 1.44 -19.50
CA PHE A 34 -8.52 0.84 -18.45
C PHE A 34 -7.24 1.66 -18.20
N CYS A 35 -6.55 2.11 -19.25
CA CYS A 35 -5.35 2.94 -19.11
C CYS A 35 -5.65 4.28 -18.45
N PHE A 36 -6.68 4.99 -18.91
CA PHE A 36 -7.10 6.26 -18.36
C PHE A 36 -7.55 6.11 -16.90
N SER A 37 -8.24 5.01 -16.58
CA SER A 37 -8.68 4.74 -15.22
C SER A 37 -7.51 4.67 -14.23
N ILE A 38 -6.47 3.91 -14.56
CA ILE A 38 -5.32 3.79 -13.66
C ILE A 38 -4.51 5.09 -13.59
N VAL A 39 -4.36 5.82 -14.70
CA VAL A 39 -3.70 7.14 -14.71
C VAL A 39 -4.45 8.12 -13.81
N MET A 40 -5.78 8.19 -13.93
CA MET A 40 -6.61 9.06 -13.11
C MET A 40 -6.54 8.70 -11.62
N ASN A 41 -6.51 7.41 -11.28
CA ASN A 41 -6.30 6.99 -9.89
C ASN A 41 -4.94 7.45 -9.34
N MET A 42 -3.85 7.27 -10.12
CA MET A 42 -2.52 7.74 -9.71
C MET A 42 -2.48 9.25 -9.52
N VAL A 43 -2.99 10.00 -10.49
CA VAL A 43 -3.06 11.46 -10.41
C VAL A 43 -3.90 11.91 -9.22
N ALA A 44 -5.06 11.29 -8.97
CA ALA A 44 -5.91 11.60 -7.84
C ALA A 44 -5.20 11.35 -6.50
N ILE A 45 -4.48 10.24 -6.35
CA ILE A 45 -3.71 9.94 -5.13
C ILE A 45 -2.60 10.99 -4.92
N ILE A 46 -1.87 11.35 -5.97
CA ILE A 46 -0.80 12.36 -5.90
C ILE A 46 -1.38 13.72 -5.51
N ILE A 47 -2.49 14.14 -6.13
CA ILE A 47 -3.17 15.40 -5.80
C ILE A 47 -3.70 15.35 -4.36
N ALA A 48 -4.33 14.25 -3.94
CA ALA A 48 -4.86 14.11 -2.60
C ALA A 48 -3.74 14.18 -1.55
N TYR A 49 -2.60 13.53 -1.82
CA TYR A 49 -1.41 13.64 -1.01
C TYR A 49 -0.89 15.07 -0.95
N ALA A 50 -0.66 15.73 -2.09
CA ALA A 50 -0.09 17.07 -2.16
C ALA A 50 -0.99 18.17 -1.56
N THR A 51 -2.31 17.95 -1.51
CA THR A 51 -3.31 18.91 -1.02
C THR A 51 -3.83 18.62 0.39
N ASN A 52 -3.21 17.67 1.09
CA ASN A 52 -3.63 17.20 2.42
C ASN A 52 -5.09 16.73 2.47
N ALA A 53 -5.56 16.12 1.38
CA ALA A 53 -6.91 15.59 1.21
C ALA A 53 -7.01 14.08 1.54
N LEU A 54 -6.04 13.54 2.29
CA LEU A 54 -6.16 12.24 2.97
C LEU A 54 -6.44 12.46 4.46
N PRO A 55 -6.98 11.45 5.17
CA PRO A 55 -7.17 11.52 6.62
C PRO A 55 -5.88 11.76 7.42
N GLN A 56 -5.94 12.43 8.58
CA GLN A 56 -4.75 12.85 9.32
C GLN A 56 -3.89 11.68 9.79
N TYR A 57 -4.50 10.57 10.20
CA TYR A 57 -3.79 9.38 10.68
C TYR A 57 -2.94 8.69 9.60
N ARG A 58 -3.10 9.07 8.32
CA ARG A 58 -2.29 8.54 7.22
C ARG A 58 -0.95 9.23 7.06
N TYR A 59 -0.83 10.44 7.58
CA TYR A 59 0.40 11.19 7.54
C TYR A 59 1.23 10.85 8.76
N ASN A 60 2.50 10.53 8.53
CA ASN A 60 3.47 10.45 9.60
C ASN A 60 4.38 11.69 9.58
N SER A 61 5.34 11.73 10.50
CA SER A 61 6.29 12.83 10.63
C SER A 61 7.22 13.01 9.42
N ILE A 62 7.39 11.99 8.57
CA ILE A 62 8.09 12.12 7.28
C ILE A 62 7.19 12.81 6.24
N ASP A 63 5.90 12.47 6.21
CA ASP A 63 4.94 13.15 5.33
C ASP A 63 4.83 14.64 5.69
N ASP A 64 4.82 14.98 6.99
CA ASP A 64 4.85 16.37 7.45
C ASP A 64 6.10 17.13 6.95
N ILE A 65 7.26 16.46 6.89
CA ILE A 65 8.49 17.04 6.33
C ILE A 65 8.31 17.32 4.83
N ALA A 66 7.65 16.41 4.10
CA ALA A 66 7.36 16.59 2.68
C ALA A 66 6.37 17.75 2.42
N HIS A 67 5.39 17.97 3.30
CA HIS A 67 4.39 19.04 3.17
C HIS A 67 4.86 20.42 3.64
N ARG A 68 6.01 20.52 4.34
CA ARG A 68 6.56 21.81 4.79
C ARG A 68 6.95 22.68 3.59
N LYS A 69 5.98 23.45 3.09
CA LYS A 69 6.17 24.54 2.14
C LYS A 69 7.07 25.60 2.79
N GLY A 70 8.26 25.83 2.24
CA GLY A 70 8.93 27.12 2.43
C GLY A 70 10.36 27.12 2.95
N SER A 71 11.23 26.23 2.48
CA SER A 71 12.65 26.58 2.38
C SER A 71 13.25 25.92 1.16
N PRO A 72 13.80 26.68 0.19
CA PRO A 72 14.52 26.06 -0.89
C PRO A 72 15.76 25.32 -0.30
N PRO A 73 16.18 24.19 -0.89
CA PRO A 73 17.17 23.27 -0.32
C PRO A 73 18.54 23.89 -0.01
N TRP A 74 18.81 25.11 -0.48
CA TRP A 74 20.10 25.81 -0.38
C TRP A 74 20.22 26.74 0.84
N SER A 75 19.15 26.99 1.61
CA SER A 75 19.18 27.93 2.74
C SER A 75 19.47 27.22 4.06
N TYR A 76 20.75 26.99 4.34
CA TYR A 76 21.24 26.42 5.61
C TYR A 76 20.99 27.32 6.84
N SER A 77 20.57 28.58 6.67
CA SER A 77 20.54 29.58 7.73
C SER A 77 19.19 29.79 8.42
N THR A 78 18.15 29.01 8.12
CA THR A 78 16.79 29.26 8.67
C THR A 78 16.30 28.18 9.66
N CYS A 79 17.21 27.35 10.16
CA CYS A 79 16.92 26.45 11.28
C CYS A 79 17.21 27.18 12.60
N LEU A 80 16.13 27.53 13.32
CA LEU A 80 16.00 28.24 14.61
C LEU A 80 15.83 29.77 14.46
N PRO A 81 14.74 30.41 14.95
CA PRO A 81 13.79 29.99 16.00
C PRO A 81 12.30 30.23 15.67
N CYS A 82 11.50 29.17 15.46
CA CYS A 82 10.03 29.25 15.44
C CYS A 82 9.36 28.44 16.56
N TYR A 83 10.07 28.18 17.66
CA TYR A 83 9.50 27.53 18.85
C TYR A 83 8.93 28.51 19.88
N ARG A 84 8.76 29.81 19.56
CA ARG A 84 8.13 30.74 20.51
C ARG A 84 7.35 31.85 19.82
N ARG A 85 6.19 31.49 19.25
CA ARG A 85 5.11 32.45 19.08
C ARG A 85 3.85 31.86 19.70
N THR A 86 3.66 32.14 20.98
CA THR A 86 2.34 32.19 21.59
C THR A 86 1.48 33.10 20.73
N ILE A 87 0.58 32.51 19.95
CA ILE A 87 -0.45 33.25 19.22
C ILE A 87 -1.46 33.73 20.28
N PRO A 88 -1.81 35.02 20.35
CA PRO A 88 -2.85 35.50 21.23
C PRO A 88 -4.20 34.87 20.80
N ALA A 89 -4.85 34.19 21.74
CA ALA A 89 -5.99 33.30 21.58
C ALA A 89 -7.34 33.99 21.22
N GLY A 90 -7.33 35.14 20.55
CA GLY A 90 -8.52 36.01 20.43
C GLY A 90 -9.29 35.97 19.11
N HIS A 91 -8.72 35.49 18.00
CA HIS A 91 -9.33 35.66 16.65
C HIS A 91 -9.22 34.44 15.73
N GLN A 92 -8.79 33.29 16.23
CA GLN A 92 -8.35 32.18 15.40
C GLN A 92 -9.44 31.11 15.12
N SER A 93 -10.59 31.14 15.81
CA SER A 93 -11.55 30.01 15.77
C SER A 93 -12.37 29.93 14.47
N GLN A 94 -12.70 31.05 13.83
CA GLN A 94 -13.51 31.03 12.58
C GLN A 94 -12.69 30.64 11.35
N THR A 95 -11.42 31.08 11.25
CA THR A 95 -10.55 30.75 10.11
C THR A 95 -10.11 29.29 10.08
N THR A 96 -9.93 28.67 11.26
CA THR A 96 -9.55 27.24 11.34
C THR A 96 -10.74 26.35 11.01
N ALA A 97 -11.93 26.67 11.52
CA ALA A 97 -13.16 25.91 11.25
C ALA A 97 -13.53 25.89 9.75
N ASP A 98 -13.42 27.02 9.04
CA ASP A 98 -13.63 27.08 7.59
C ASP A 98 -12.58 26.27 6.81
N SER A 99 -11.31 26.30 7.26
CA SER A 99 -10.24 25.52 6.64
C SER A 99 -10.41 24.00 6.82
N ASP A 100 -10.89 23.58 7.99
CA ASP A 100 -11.17 22.18 8.32
C ASP A 100 -12.39 21.66 7.55
N ALA A 101 -13.45 22.48 7.43
CA ALA A 101 -14.63 22.16 6.64
C ALA A 101 -14.28 21.97 5.15
N LYS A 102 -13.51 22.91 4.56
CA LYS A 102 -13.00 22.79 3.19
C LYS A 102 -12.14 21.56 2.99
N ARG A 103 -11.36 21.14 4.00
CA ARG A 103 -10.56 19.92 3.94
C ARG A 103 -11.42 18.66 3.97
N ALA A 104 -12.39 18.58 4.89
CA ALA A 104 -13.33 17.46 4.97
C ALA A 104 -14.11 17.28 3.66
N GLN A 105 -14.50 18.39 3.02
CA GLN A 105 -15.11 18.38 1.69
C GLN A 105 -14.20 17.77 0.61
N ARG A 106 -12.91 18.15 0.56
CA ARG A 106 -11.95 17.57 -0.39
C ARG A 106 -11.76 16.07 -0.17
N ILE A 107 -11.67 15.63 1.09
CA ILE A 107 -11.56 14.22 1.45
C ILE A 107 -12.78 13.45 0.92
N ARG A 108 -14.00 13.91 1.20
CA ARG A 108 -15.23 13.25 0.72
C ARG A 108 -15.32 13.15 -0.80
N ALA A 109 -14.96 14.22 -1.51
CA ALA A 109 -14.96 14.23 -2.97
C ALA A 109 -13.93 13.24 -3.53
N PHE A 110 -12.73 13.20 -2.95
CA PHE A 110 -11.69 12.24 -3.32
C PHE A 110 -12.09 10.79 -3.01
N GLU A 111 -12.65 10.52 -1.83
CA GLU A 111 -13.13 9.18 -1.47
C GLU A 111 -14.23 8.71 -2.42
N SER A 112 -15.20 9.57 -2.73
CA SER A 112 -16.29 9.27 -3.65
C SER A 112 -15.77 8.99 -5.07
N PHE A 113 -14.79 9.76 -5.53
CA PHE A 113 -14.10 9.52 -6.80
C PHE A 113 -13.42 8.14 -6.82
N MET A 114 -12.57 7.86 -5.82
CA MET A 114 -11.80 6.61 -5.72
C MET A 114 -12.71 5.38 -5.56
N LEU A 115 -13.82 5.54 -4.85
CA LEU A 115 -14.85 4.52 -4.67
C LEU A 115 -15.48 4.17 -6.02
N SER A 116 -15.99 5.17 -6.74
CA SER A 116 -16.63 5.02 -8.05
C SER A 116 -15.69 4.46 -9.11
N MET A 117 -14.46 4.98 -9.20
CA MET A 117 -13.41 4.47 -10.09
C MET A 117 -13.13 2.98 -9.88
N SER A 118 -13.00 2.57 -8.62
CA SER A 118 -12.73 1.17 -8.32
C SER A 118 -13.94 0.27 -8.52
N ASP A 119 -15.16 0.74 -8.32
CA ASP A 119 -16.36 -0.07 -8.54
C ASP A 119 -16.58 -0.31 -10.05
N GLN A 120 -16.37 0.72 -10.86
CA GLN A 120 -16.38 0.59 -12.33
C GLN A 120 -15.35 -0.43 -12.80
N GLN A 121 -14.10 -0.29 -12.33
CA GLN A 121 -13.03 -1.24 -12.67
C GLN A 121 -13.30 -2.64 -12.12
N LEU A 122 -13.97 -2.77 -10.96
CA LEU A 122 -14.28 -4.07 -10.38
C LEU A 122 -15.28 -4.82 -11.24
N VAL A 123 -16.35 -4.16 -11.67
CA VAL A 123 -17.38 -4.79 -12.52
C VAL A 123 -16.85 -5.08 -13.92
N THR A 124 -16.22 -4.08 -14.56
CA THR A 124 -15.71 -4.21 -15.94
C THR A 124 -14.52 -5.17 -16.02
N GLY A 125 -13.59 -5.09 -15.06
CA GLY A 125 -12.49 -6.03 -14.92
C GLY A 125 -12.99 -7.45 -14.64
N MET A 126 -13.92 -7.65 -13.71
CA MET A 126 -14.51 -8.97 -13.44
C MET A 126 -15.14 -9.58 -14.69
N ALA A 127 -15.91 -8.78 -15.45
CA ALA A 127 -16.50 -9.24 -16.70
C ALA A 127 -15.42 -9.68 -17.71
N LEU A 128 -14.36 -8.87 -17.87
CA LEU A 128 -13.25 -9.17 -18.77
C LEU A 128 -12.50 -10.46 -18.37
N MET A 129 -12.15 -10.60 -17.09
CA MET A 129 -11.43 -11.77 -16.59
C MET A 129 -12.30 -13.02 -16.60
N LEU A 130 -13.61 -12.90 -16.33
CA LEU A 130 -14.54 -14.02 -16.40
C LEU A 130 -14.69 -14.50 -17.85
N ALA A 131 -14.92 -13.57 -18.79
CA ALA A 131 -15.02 -13.89 -20.21
C ALA A 131 -13.73 -14.56 -20.71
N THR A 132 -12.57 -13.97 -20.41
CA THR A 132 -11.26 -14.52 -20.79
C THR A 132 -11.03 -15.92 -20.23
N SER A 133 -11.41 -16.15 -18.97
CA SER A 133 -11.31 -17.46 -18.32
C SER A 133 -12.26 -18.50 -18.94
N LEU A 134 -13.49 -18.12 -19.26
CA LEU A 134 -14.48 -18.99 -19.91
C LEU A 134 -14.08 -19.35 -21.33
N ILE A 135 -13.52 -18.40 -22.08
CA ILE A 135 -12.94 -18.64 -23.40
C ILE A 135 -11.80 -19.64 -23.28
N PHE A 136 -10.86 -19.46 -22.35
CA PHE A 136 -9.80 -20.44 -22.14
C PHE A 136 -10.34 -21.83 -21.76
N ALA A 137 -11.43 -21.91 -20.99
CA ALA A 137 -12.07 -23.18 -20.67
C ALA A 137 -12.75 -23.86 -21.88
N GLY A 138 -12.88 -23.18 -23.03
CA GLY A 138 -13.49 -23.71 -24.25
C GLY A 138 -15.01 -23.82 -24.18
N VAL A 139 -15.64 -23.02 -23.34
CA VAL A 139 -17.10 -23.02 -23.17
C VAL A 139 -17.75 -22.51 -24.47
N HIS A 140 -18.69 -23.28 -25.03
CA HIS A 140 -19.42 -22.97 -26.27
C HIS A 140 -18.56 -22.76 -27.53
N GLY A 141 -17.31 -23.26 -27.57
CA GLY A 141 -16.45 -23.14 -28.77
C GLY A 141 -15.94 -21.72 -29.04
N LEU A 142 -16.05 -20.82 -28.07
CA LEU A 142 -15.54 -19.44 -28.17
C LEU A 142 -14.01 -19.36 -28.32
N ASP A 143 -13.29 -20.43 -28.00
CA ASP A 143 -11.82 -20.54 -28.13
C ASP A 143 -11.32 -20.68 -29.57
N GLU A 144 -12.21 -20.92 -30.54
CA GLU A 144 -11.87 -21.11 -31.95
C GLU A 144 -11.48 -19.81 -32.66
N SER A 145 -12.27 -18.75 -32.47
CA SER A 145 -12.04 -17.44 -33.09
C SER A 145 -11.19 -16.52 -32.22
N PHE A 146 -11.07 -16.80 -30.92
CA PHE A 146 -10.36 -15.94 -29.99
C PHE A 146 -8.84 -16.17 -30.07
N SER A 147 -8.08 -15.12 -30.37
CA SER A 147 -6.63 -15.20 -30.53
C SER A 147 -5.88 -15.16 -29.21
N VAL A 148 -4.67 -15.73 -29.20
CA VAL A 148 -3.72 -15.59 -28.09
C VAL A 148 -3.30 -14.13 -27.87
N TYR A 149 -3.26 -13.33 -28.93
CA TYR A 149 -3.02 -11.88 -28.83
C TYR A 149 -4.09 -11.19 -27.96
N SER A 150 -5.37 -11.43 -28.24
CA SER A 150 -6.49 -10.83 -27.50
C SER A 150 -6.51 -11.29 -26.04
N PHE A 151 -6.20 -12.56 -25.78
CA PHE A 151 -6.04 -13.09 -24.42
C PHE A 151 -4.97 -12.34 -23.62
N GLN A 152 -3.83 -12.07 -24.25
CA GLN A 152 -2.69 -11.39 -23.65
C GLN A 152 -2.98 -9.91 -23.35
N ILE A 153 -3.72 -9.22 -24.21
CA ILE A 153 -4.21 -7.86 -23.94
C ILE A 153 -5.19 -7.88 -22.78
N ALA A 154 -6.20 -8.75 -22.80
CA ALA A 154 -7.18 -8.85 -21.72
C ALA A 154 -6.51 -9.02 -20.35
N THR A 155 -5.53 -9.92 -20.27
CA THR A 155 -4.74 -10.17 -19.06
C THR A 155 -4.02 -8.90 -18.55
N ARG A 156 -3.41 -8.11 -19.45
CA ARG A 156 -2.73 -6.86 -19.08
C ARG A 156 -3.71 -5.76 -18.65
N LEU A 157 -4.90 -5.69 -19.24
CA LEU A 157 -5.95 -4.78 -18.79
C LEU A 157 -6.50 -5.20 -17.41
N GLY A 158 -6.66 -6.50 -17.18
CA GLY A 158 -6.99 -7.06 -15.88
C GLY A 158 -5.97 -6.65 -14.81
N TYR A 159 -4.68 -6.65 -15.14
CA TYR A 159 -3.63 -6.17 -14.25
C TYR A 159 -3.82 -4.70 -13.84
N PHE A 160 -4.24 -3.80 -14.75
CA PHE A 160 -4.56 -2.42 -14.40
C PHE A 160 -5.77 -2.28 -13.47
N SER A 161 -6.77 -3.15 -13.61
CA SER A 161 -7.88 -3.22 -12.65
C SER A 161 -7.38 -3.65 -11.26
N CYS A 162 -6.47 -4.63 -11.20
CA CYS A 162 -5.82 -5.04 -9.95
C CYS A 162 -5.11 -3.86 -9.26
N ILE A 163 -4.36 -3.06 -10.01
CA ILE A 163 -3.68 -1.89 -9.43
C ILE A 163 -4.69 -0.85 -8.96
N THR A 164 -5.78 -0.62 -9.72
CA THR A 164 -6.86 0.28 -9.31
C THR A 164 -7.48 -0.17 -7.97
N HIS A 165 -7.71 -1.46 -7.78
CA HIS A 165 -8.20 -2.00 -6.52
C HIS A 165 -7.19 -1.80 -5.39
N LEU A 166 -5.91 -2.06 -5.64
CA LEU A 166 -4.84 -1.85 -4.67
C LEU A 166 -4.73 -0.36 -4.27
N CYS A 167 -4.87 0.56 -5.22
CA CYS A 167 -4.96 2.01 -4.97
C CYS A 167 -6.13 2.35 -4.05
N SER A 168 -7.31 1.84 -4.38
CA SER A 168 -8.52 2.11 -3.59
C SER A 168 -8.43 1.56 -2.17
N LEU A 169 -7.91 0.33 -2.03
CA LEU A 169 -7.62 -0.29 -0.73
C LEU A 169 -6.52 0.45 0.00
N SER A 170 -5.67 1.22 -0.66
CA SER A 170 -4.65 2.03 0.01
C SER A 170 -5.21 3.34 0.54
N VAL A 171 -6.35 3.87 0.06
CA VAL A 171 -6.83 5.20 0.47
C VAL A 171 -8.19 5.24 1.17
N LEU A 172 -9.04 4.22 0.97
CA LEU A 172 -10.44 4.23 1.45
C LEU A 172 -10.68 3.55 2.82
N TRP A 173 -9.69 3.51 3.71
CA TRP A 173 -9.83 2.77 4.98
C TRP A 173 -10.93 3.32 5.89
N GLU A 174 -11.00 4.64 6.04
CA GLU A 174 -11.98 5.31 6.90
C GLU A 174 -13.41 5.07 6.40
N TYR A 175 -13.64 5.32 5.10
CA TYR A 175 -14.90 5.02 4.44
C TYR A 175 -15.38 3.57 4.67
N PHE A 176 -14.47 2.60 4.55
CA PHE A 176 -14.80 1.19 4.73
C PHE A 176 -15.00 0.76 6.19
N ASP A 177 -14.43 1.47 7.17
CA ASP A 177 -14.70 1.20 8.58
C ASP A 177 -16.12 1.59 8.97
N GLU A 178 -16.64 2.66 8.38
CA GLU A 178 -18.04 3.07 8.50
C GLU A 178 -18.96 2.05 7.79
N HIS A 179 -18.57 1.56 6.61
CA HIS A 179 -19.39 0.71 5.74
C HIS A 179 -18.97 -0.78 5.74
N LYS A 180 -18.99 -1.42 6.91
CA LYS A 180 -18.46 -2.80 7.11
C LYS A 180 -19.03 -3.86 6.15
N ARG A 181 -20.32 -3.81 5.83
CA ARG A 181 -20.95 -4.80 4.92
C ARG A 181 -20.44 -4.64 3.49
N LEU A 182 -20.43 -3.41 3.00
CA LEU A 182 -19.93 -3.07 1.66
C LEU A 182 -18.45 -3.39 1.54
N ARG A 183 -17.67 -3.08 2.58
CA ARG A 183 -16.26 -3.44 2.71
C ARG A 183 -16.02 -4.93 2.48
N THR A 184 -16.73 -5.79 3.22
CA THR A 184 -16.55 -7.25 3.10
C THR A 184 -16.94 -7.75 1.72
N PHE A 185 -18.08 -7.32 1.19
CA PHE A 185 -18.53 -7.69 -0.14
C PHE A 185 -17.51 -7.32 -1.23
N ARG A 186 -17.07 -6.05 -1.23
CA ARG A 186 -16.07 -5.55 -2.19
C ARG A 186 -14.73 -6.25 -2.06
N THR A 187 -14.28 -6.53 -0.84
CA THR A 187 -13.04 -7.29 -0.61
C THR A 187 -13.14 -8.70 -1.20
N ILE A 188 -14.26 -9.41 -0.99
CA ILE A 188 -14.47 -10.75 -1.56
C ILE A 188 -14.37 -10.69 -3.08
N LEU A 189 -15.05 -9.75 -3.72
CA LEU A 189 -14.98 -9.57 -5.18
C LEU A 189 -13.56 -9.27 -5.66
N MET A 190 -12.82 -8.39 -4.97
CA MET A 190 -11.42 -8.09 -5.29
C MET A 190 -10.49 -9.30 -5.13
N VAL A 191 -10.74 -10.18 -4.15
CA VAL A 191 -9.97 -11.42 -3.94
C VAL A 191 -10.27 -12.44 -5.04
N VAL A 192 -11.55 -12.61 -5.42
CA VAL A 192 -11.95 -13.48 -6.53
C VAL A 192 -11.33 -12.97 -7.84
N PHE A 193 -11.41 -11.66 -8.08
CA PHE A 193 -10.77 -11.00 -9.22
C PHE A 193 -9.26 -11.29 -9.26
N LEU A 194 -8.57 -11.08 -8.14
CA LEU A 194 -7.13 -11.34 -8.03
C LEU A 194 -6.79 -12.81 -8.35
N ALA A 195 -7.57 -13.76 -7.87
CA ALA A 195 -7.34 -15.18 -8.14
C ALA A 195 -7.50 -15.51 -9.64
N MET A 196 -8.55 -15.00 -10.28
CA MET A 196 -8.75 -15.15 -11.73
C MET A 196 -7.63 -14.49 -12.54
N MET A 197 -7.22 -13.29 -12.12
CA MET A 197 -6.13 -12.54 -12.73
C MET A 197 -4.81 -13.32 -12.64
N ILE A 198 -4.45 -13.86 -11.48
CA ILE A 198 -3.25 -14.71 -11.31
C ILE A 198 -3.30 -15.91 -12.27
N GLY A 199 -4.45 -16.59 -12.38
CA GLY A 199 -4.64 -17.68 -13.33
C GLY A 199 -4.40 -17.25 -14.79
N CYS A 200 -4.98 -16.14 -15.20
CA CYS A 200 -4.79 -15.59 -16.55
C CYS A 200 -3.34 -15.15 -16.80
N MET A 201 -2.65 -14.60 -15.81
CA MET A 201 -1.22 -14.27 -15.88
C MET A 201 -0.35 -15.50 -16.10
N ILE A 202 -0.58 -16.58 -15.35
CA ILE A 202 0.16 -17.84 -15.51
C ILE A 202 0.00 -18.39 -16.94
N ILE A 203 -1.22 -18.33 -17.48
CA ILE A 203 -1.51 -18.79 -18.84
C ILE A 203 -0.85 -17.87 -19.88
N SER A 204 -1.05 -16.55 -19.75
CA SER A 204 -0.53 -15.51 -20.66
C SER A 204 1.01 -15.53 -20.75
N ASP A 205 1.69 -15.72 -19.62
CA ASP A 205 3.16 -15.71 -19.54
C ASP A 205 3.80 -17.07 -19.86
N SER A 206 2.99 -18.11 -20.12
CA SER A 206 3.50 -19.40 -20.60
C SER A 206 4.26 -19.26 -21.91
N VAL A 207 5.24 -20.14 -22.14
CA VAL A 207 6.02 -20.16 -23.40
C VAL A 207 5.10 -20.29 -24.61
N THR A 208 4.06 -21.13 -24.53
CA THR A 208 3.08 -21.29 -25.60
C THR A 208 2.41 -19.97 -25.97
N PHE A 209 1.89 -19.21 -24.99
CA PHE A 209 1.16 -17.97 -25.27
C PHE A 209 2.10 -16.83 -25.66
N ARG A 210 3.27 -16.71 -25.01
CA ARG A 210 4.21 -15.61 -25.25
C ARG A 210 4.72 -15.55 -26.70
N PHE A 211 4.90 -16.70 -27.35
CA PHE A 211 5.51 -16.79 -28.68
C PHE A 211 4.56 -17.12 -29.83
N ASN A 212 3.30 -17.51 -29.58
CA ASN A 212 2.34 -17.83 -30.65
C ASN A 212 1.13 -16.88 -30.56
N ARG A 213 1.25 -15.68 -31.13
CA ARG A 213 0.23 -14.62 -30.98
C ARG A 213 -0.88 -14.72 -32.03
N HIS A 214 -0.56 -15.24 -33.21
CA HIS A 214 -1.45 -15.29 -34.37
C HIS A 214 -2.23 -16.61 -34.48
N ILE A 215 -2.31 -17.37 -33.39
CA ILE A 215 -3.08 -18.63 -33.33
C ILE A 215 -4.27 -18.48 -32.39
N SER A 216 -5.25 -19.38 -32.54
CA SER A 216 -6.41 -19.45 -31.65
C SER A 216 -6.04 -19.97 -30.26
N VAL A 217 -6.78 -19.52 -29.26
CA VAL A 217 -6.66 -20.01 -27.88
C VAL A 217 -6.94 -21.51 -27.82
N LYS A 218 -7.84 -22.05 -28.65
CA LYS A 218 -8.08 -23.50 -28.76
C LYS A 218 -6.82 -24.27 -29.12
N CYS A 219 -6.08 -23.82 -30.14
CA CYS A 219 -4.85 -24.50 -30.54
C CYS A 219 -3.76 -24.35 -29.49
N ALA A 220 -3.59 -23.14 -28.96
CA ALA A 220 -2.63 -22.87 -27.89
C ALA A 220 -2.90 -23.71 -26.64
N ARG A 221 -4.16 -23.90 -26.26
CA ARG A 221 -4.59 -24.73 -25.14
C ARG A 221 -4.27 -26.21 -25.35
N LYS A 222 -4.50 -26.74 -26.55
CA LYS A 222 -4.20 -28.15 -26.88
C LYS A 222 -2.70 -28.46 -26.77
N HIS A 223 -1.86 -27.49 -27.11
CA HIS A 223 -0.40 -27.57 -27.05
C HIS A 223 0.18 -26.75 -25.89
N PHE A 224 -0.59 -26.60 -24.80
CA PHE A 224 -0.19 -25.78 -23.67
C PHE A 224 1.02 -26.39 -22.95
N LYS A 225 2.11 -25.63 -22.93
CA LYS A 225 3.31 -25.93 -22.15
C LYS A 225 3.73 -24.67 -21.43
N LEU A 226 3.80 -24.75 -20.10
CA LEU A 226 4.29 -23.64 -19.29
C LEU A 226 5.76 -23.33 -19.64
N VAL A 227 6.55 -24.39 -19.83
CA VAL A 227 7.94 -24.34 -20.31
C VAL A 227 8.09 -25.38 -21.43
N ASP A 228 8.58 -24.95 -22.60
CA ASP A 228 8.75 -25.83 -23.75
C ASP A 228 10.23 -25.99 -24.12
N ARG A 229 10.77 -27.20 -23.97
CA ARG A 229 12.16 -27.55 -24.32
C ARG A 229 12.36 -27.75 -25.81
N GLU A 230 11.29 -27.98 -26.57
CA GLU A 230 11.33 -28.30 -28.00
C GLU A 230 11.35 -27.06 -28.89
N ARG A 231 11.28 -25.86 -28.30
CA ARG A 231 11.33 -24.59 -29.02
C ARG A 231 12.70 -24.42 -29.72
N PRO A 232 12.74 -23.99 -31.00
CA PRO A 232 13.99 -23.67 -31.68
C PRO A 232 14.74 -22.54 -30.95
N ASN A 233 16.05 -22.69 -30.78
CA ASN A 233 16.93 -21.79 -30.02
C ASN A 233 16.58 -21.65 -28.52
N TYR A 234 15.96 -22.66 -27.93
CA TYR A 234 15.69 -22.69 -26.48
C TYR A 234 16.99 -22.80 -25.67
N VAL A 235 17.16 -21.89 -24.71
CA VAL A 235 18.26 -21.94 -23.73
C VAL A 235 17.67 -22.20 -22.35
N PHE A 236 17.84 -23.42 -21.84
CA PHE A 236 17.17 -23.90 -20.61
C PHE A 236 17.38 -22.98 -19.40
N PHE A 237 18.63 -22.59 -19.14
CA PHE A 237 18.97 -21.75 -17.98
C PHE A 237 18.52 -20.29 -18.13
N SER A 238 18.31 -19.81 -19.35
CA SER A 238 17.82 -18.45 -19.60
C SER A 238 16.29 -18.45 -19.54
N ASP A 239 15.63 -19.07 -20.51
CA ASP A 239 14.23 -18.79 -20.79
C ASP A 239 13.28 -19.33 -19.71
N GLY A 240 13.49 -20.58 -19.26
CA GLY A 240 12.62 -21.21 -18.26
C GLY A 240 12.75 -20.57 -16.88
N VAL A 241 13.99 -20.31 -16.43
CA VAL A 241 14.25 -19.67 -15.14
C VAL A 241 13.74 -18.22 -15.15
N ILE A 242 13.95 -17.49 -16.25
CA ILE A 242 13.46 -16.12 -16.40
C ILE A 242 11.94 -16.05 -16.22
N ILE A 243 11.20 -16.89 -16.95
CA ILE A 243 9.74 -16.86 -16.94
C ILE A 243 9.20 -17.24 -15.55
N ILE A 244 9.66 -18.36 -14.99
CA ILE A 244 9.17 -18.83 -13.69
C ILE A 244 9.53 -17.83 -12.59
N PHE A 245 10.75 -17.31 -12.58
CA PHE A 245 11.17 -16.34 -11.58
C PHE A 245 10.36 -15.05 -11.69
N ASN A 246 10.21 -14.49 -12.90
CA ASN A 246 9.43 -13.27 -13.10
C ASN A 246 7.97 -13.42 -12.67
N LEU A 247 7.33 -14.48 -13.13
CA LEU A 247 5.93 -14.78 -12.78
C LEU A 247 5.77 -14.96 -11.27
N SER A 248 6.71 -15.68 -10.63
CA SER A 248 6.68 -15.94 -9.19
C SER A 248 6.88 -14.68 -8.37
N VAL A 249 7.87 -13.85 -8.73
CA VAL A 249 8.14 -12.58 -8.05
C VAL A 249 6.99 -11.61 -8.23
N LEU A 250 6.47 -11.45 -9.45
CA LEU A 250 5.35 -10.55 -9.71
C LEU A 250 4.07 -10.99 -8.99
N THR A 251 3.76 -12.29 -9.02
CA THR A 251 2.62 -12.85 -8.26
C THR A 251 2.81 -12.62 -6.78
N TYR A 252 4.01 -12.85 -6.25
CA TYR A 252 4.33 -12.62 -4.84
C TYR A 252 4.17 -11.16 -4.44
N ILE A 253 4.71 -10.21 -5.21
CA ILE A 253 4.60 -8.78 -4.93
C ILE A 253 3.12 -8.35 -4.97
N LEU A 254 2.37 -8.79 -5.98
CA LEU A 254 0.95 -8.46 -6.11
C LEU A 254 0.12 -9.03 -4.94
N VAL A 255 0.28 -10.32 -4.62
CA VAL A 255 -0.43 -10.98 -3.52
C VAL A 255 -0.05 -10.37 -2.18
N SER A 256 1.24 -10.12 -1.92
CA SER A 256 1.68 -9.50 -0.67
C SER A 256 1.13 -8.08 -0.50
N GLY A 257 1.08 -7.28 -1.58
CA GLY A 257 0.43 -5.97 -1.58
C GLY A 257 -1.05 -6.04 -1.20
N TYR A 258 -1.81 -6.96 -1.81
CA TYR A 258 -3.22 -7.17 -1.47
C TYR A 258 -3.41 -7.66 -0.04
N VAL A 259 -2.66 -8.68 0.37
CA VAL A 259 -2.72 -9.25 1.73
C VAL A 259 -2.42 -8.16 2.75
N GLN A 260 -1.36 -7.37 2.58
CA GLN A 260 -1.02 -6.27 3.48
C GLN A 260 -2.17 -5.27 3.61
N ARG A 261 -2.76 -4.82 2.50
CA ARG A 261 -3.85 -3.82 2.51
C ARG A 261 -5.16 -4.36 3.08
N ILE A 262 -5.53 -5.59 2.71
CA ILE A 262 -6.72 -6.25 3.27
C ILE A 262 -6.52 -6.43 4.78
N LEU A 263 -5.36 -6.89 5.20
CA LEU A 263 -5.10 -7.09 6.61
C LEU A 263 -5.10 -5.76 7.39
N GLN A 264 -4.51 -4.69 6.87
CA GLN A 264 -4.62 -3.34 7.43
C GLN A 264 -6.09 -2.90 7.52
N LEU A 265 -6.90 -3.22 6.51
CA LEU A 265 -8.31 -2.89 6.46
C LEU A 265 -9.13 -3.62 7.55
N PHE A 266 -8.89 -4.91 7.79
CA PHE A 266 -9.65 -5.70 8.78
C PHE A 266 -9.07 -5.68 10.20
N CYS A 267 -7.79 -5.33 10.38
CA CYS A 267 -7.12 -5.29 11.68
C CYS A 267 -6.63 -3.86 12.00
N PRO A 268 -7.41 -3.07 12.77
CA PRO A 268 -6.98 -1.72 13.19
C PRO A 268 -5.63 -1.72 13.92
N SER A 269 -5.37 -2.74 14.76
CA SER A 269 -4.10 -2.90 15.47
C SER A 269 -2.88 -3.03 14.55
N ALA A 270 -3.10 -3.45 13.30
CA ALA A 270 -2.06 -3.56 12.29
C ALA A 270 -1.80 -2.24 11.55
N ARG A 271 -2.67 -1.25 11.73
CA ARG A 271 -2.49 0.12 11.21
C ARG A 271 -1.59 0.91 12.14
N ASP A 272 -1.87 0.84 13.45
CA ASP A 272 -1.17 1.65 14.45
C ASP A 272 0.24 1.14 14.75
N LYS A 273 0.50 -0.16 14.53
CA LYS A 273 1.78 -0.79 14.86
C LYS A 273 2.40 -1.38 13.60
N GLN A 274 3.36 -0.68 13.01
CA GLN A 274 4.12 -1.14 11.83
C GLN A 274 4.74 -2.53 12.04
N ASP A 275 5.28 -2.80 13.24
CA ASP A 275 5.87 -4.09 13.59
C ASP A 275 4.85 -5.23 13.79
N PHE A 276 3.53 -4.94 13.73
CA PHE A 276 2.50 -5.92 14.07
C PHE A 276 2.64 -7.21 13.25
N TRP A 277 2.89 -7.06 11.95
CA TRP A 277 3.00 -8.19 11.04
C TRP A 277 4.28 -9.00 11.24
N GLN A 278 5.42 -8.32 11.39
CA GLN A 278 6.69 -8.98 11.68
C GLN A 278 6.60 -9.75 13.00
N ARG A 279 6.03 -9.12 14.04
CA ARG A 279 5.80 -9.78 15.34
C ARG A 279 4.88 -10.98 15.22
N ARG A 280 3.80 -10.87 14.44
CA ARG A 280 2.82 -11.97 14.31
C ARG A 280 3.34 -13.13 13.47
N SER A 281 4.02 -12.88 12.35
CA SER A 281 4.61 -13.93 11.52
C SER A 281 5.72 -14.67 12.26
N LEU A 282 6.60 -13.93 12.96
CA LEU A 282 7.66 -14.53 13.76
C LEU A 282 7.11 -15.29 14.97
N ARG A 283 6.07 -14.80 15.63
CA ARG A 283 5.41 -15.55 16.69
C ARG A 283 4.79 -16.86 16.18
N PHE A 284 4.27 -16.87 14.96
CA PHE A 284 3.74 -18.09 14.35
C PHE A 284 4.85 -19.11 14.05
N LEU A 285 6.01 -18.66 13.54
CA LEU A 285 7.13 -19.53 13.17
C LEU A 285 8.00 -19.97 14.36
N PHE A 286 8.22 -19.07 15.34
CA PHE A 286 9.23 -19.23 16.40
C PHE A 286 8.66 -19.12 17.82
N GLY A 287 7.34 -18.99 17.96
CA GLY A 287 6.67 -18.95 19.26
C GLY A 287 6.90 -17.67 20.07
N PRO A 288 6.63 -17.70 21.40
CA PRO A 288 6.69 -16.52 22.27
C PRO A 288 8.08 -15.89 22.40
N ALA A 289 9.15 -16.68 22.25
CA ALA A 289 10.53 -16.22 22.38
C ALA A 289 10.89 -15.13 21.35
N ALA A 290 10.34 -15.21 20.13
CA ALA A 290 10.53 -14.18 19.12
C ALA A 290 9.85 -12.85 19.47
N GLU A 291 8.74 -12.88 20.21
CA GLU A 291 8.06 -11.67 20.67
C GLU A 291 8.90 -10.93 21.72
N GLU A 292 9.55 -11.67 22.62
CA GLU A 292 10.45 -11.12 23.62
C GLU A 292 11.71 -10.52 22.97
N ALA A 293 12.30 -11.22 22.00
CA ALA A 293 13.41 -10.69 21.21
C ALA A 293 13.05 -9.39 20.48
N PHE A 294 11.84 -9.29 19.90
CA PHE A 294 11.39 -8.06 19.25
C PHE A 294 11.17 -6.91 20.22
N LYS A 295 10.66 -7.19 21.42
CA LYS A 295 10.53 -6.17 22.48
C LYS A 295 11.88 -5.66 22.92
N ASP A 296 12.86 -6.56 23.11
CA ASP A 296 14.21 -6.19 23.46
C ASP A 296 14.91 -5.39 22.35
N LEU A 297 14.67 -5.75 21.08
CA LEU A 297 15.17 -5.02 19.93
C LEU A 297 14.58 -3.61 19.83
N ALA A 298 13.27 -3.46 20.06
CA ALA A 298 12.60 -2.16 20.09
C ALA A 298 13.11 -1.29 21.26
N LEU A 299 13.31 -1.88 22.44
CA LEU A 299 13.90 -1.18 23.59
C LEU A 299 15.34 -0.76 23.32
N THR A 300 16.14 -1.63 22.70
CA THR A 300 17.52 -1.33 22.31
C THR A 300 17.55 -0.19 21.30
N ARG A 301 16.70 -0.23 20.27
CA ARG A 301 16.56 0.86 19.30
C ARG A 301 16.21 2.18 19.97
N ASN A 302 15.24 2.18 20.89
CA ASN A 302 14.81 3.38 21.60
C ASN A 302 15.92 3.91 22.53
N ARG A 303 16.66 3.03 23.22
CA ARG A 303 17.83 3.42 24.03
C ARG A 303 18.95 4.00 23.18
N THR A 304 19.23 3.38 22.05
CA THR A 304 20.24 3.84 21.09
C THR A 304 19.86 5.22 20.55
N LEU A 305 18.62 5.39 20.10
CA LEU A 305 18.09 6.68 19.64
C LEU A 305 18.13 7.74 20.75
N ALA A 306 17.67 7.42 21.96
CA ALA A 306 17.72 8.33 23.10
C ALA A 306 19.17 8.70 23.46
N GLY A 307 20.09 7.74 23.41
CA GLY A 307 21.52 7.98 23.59
C GLY A 307 22.07 8.98 22.57
N TYR A 308 21.66 8.88 21.32
CA TYR A 308 22.08 9.81 20.27
C TYR A 308 21.48 11.20 20.41
N ILE A 309 20.20 11.30 20.79
CA ILE A 309 19.54 12.59 21.03
C ILE A 309 20.15 13.31 22.24
N ASN A 310 20.49 12.56 23.29
CA ASN A 310 20.91 13.14 24.58
C ASN A 310 22.42 13.43 24.64
N VAL A 311 23.22 12.78 23.80
CA VAL A 311 24.66 13.03 23.69
C VAL A 311 24.86 14.22 22.76
N ASN A 312 24.95 15.43 23.33
CA ASN A 312 25.30 16.69 22.64
C ASN A 312 26.78 16.72 22.17
N ARG A 313 27.38 15.55 21.94
CA ARG A 313 28.79 15.35 21.60
C ARG A 313 28.82 14.95 20.13
N ARG A 314 29.60 15.69 19.32
CA ARG A 314 29.83 15.39 17.91
C ARG A 314 30.13 13.88 17.77
N PRO A 315 29.26 13.10 17.12
CA PRO A 315 29.51 11.67 16.96
C PRO A 315 30.82 11.51 16.20
N SER A 316 31.71 10.66 16.70
CA SER A 316 32.86 10.23 15.91
C SER A 316 32.32 9.59 14.63
N PHE A 317 32.80 10.07 13.48
CA PHE A 317 32.31 9.74 12.14
C PHE A 317 32.63 8.28 11.79
N SER A 318 31.90 7.34 12.41
CA SER A 318 32.03 5.91 12.15
C SER A 318 30.97 5.50 11.14
N VAL A 319 31.37 4.77 10.10
CA VAL A 319 30.46 4.22 9.07
C VAL A 319 29.32 3.42 9.69
N LYS A 320 29.59 2.69 10.78
CA LYS A 320 28.56 1.94 11.52
C LYS A 320 27.45 2.86 12.04
N HIS A 321 27.81 4.04 12.54
CA HIS A 321 26.87 5.01 13.07
C HIS A 321 25.96 5.55 11.97
N TYR A 322 26.53 5.92 10.82
CA TYR A 322 25.75 6.38 9.67
C TYR A 322 24.78 5.30 9.16
N LEU A 323 25.23 4.04 9.06
CA LEU A 323 24.37 2.93 8.63
C LEU A 323 23.20 2.67 9.59
N THR A 324 23.43 2.75 10.91
CA THR A 324 22.35 2.61 11.90
C THR A 324 21.37 3.78 11.84
N MET A 325 21.84 5.01 11.66
CA MET A 325 20.97 6.18 11.48
C MET A 325 20.12 6.05 10.21
N LEU A 326 20.74 5.63 9.11
CA LEU A 326 20.06 5.42 7.83
C LEU A 326 19.01 4.30 7.92
N SER A 327 19.30 3.20 8.60
CA SER A 327 18.32 2.11 8.76
C SER A 327 17.11 2.54 9.59
N ILE A 328 17.30 3.35 10.64
CA ILE A 328 16.21 3.96 11.41
C ILE A 328 15.39 4.91 10.53
N TRP A 329 16.05 5.76 9.73
CA TRP A 329 15.37 6.68 8.82
C TRP A 329 14.52 5.94 7.77
N VAL A 330 15.07 4.88 7.17
CA VAL A 330 14.33 4.05 6.20
C VAL A 330 13.08 3.43 6.84
N LYS A 331 13.12 3.02 8.12
CA LYS A 331 11.93 2.52 8.82
C LYS A 331 10.84 3.58 9.01
N PHE A 332 11.22 4.83 9.25
CA PHE A 332 10.27 5.95 9.25
C PHE A 332 9.72 6.23 7.86
N LEU A 333 10.55 6.10 6.81
CA LEU A 333 10.08 6.21 5.44
C LEU A 333 9.09 5.09 5.10
N GLU A 334 9.39 3.84 5.45
CA GLU A 334 8.52 2.67 5.24
C GLU A 334 7.13 2.80 5.90
N SER A 335 7.00 3.57 6.98
CA SER A 335 5.71 3.86 7.62
C SER A 335 4.95 5.03 7.02
N SER A 336 5.57 5.81 6.14
CA SER A 336 4.93 6.97 5.52
C SER A 336 3.98 6.59 4.40
N PHE A 337 3.00 7.44 4.13
CA PHE A 337 2.15 7.25 2.96
C PHE A 337 2.94 7.38 1.65
N LEU A 338 4.01 8.18 1.63
CA LEU A 338 4.93 8.27 0.48
C LEU A 338 5.49 6.92 0.05
N TRP A 339 5.83 6.06 1.00
CA TRP A 339 6.31 4.71 0.69
C TRP A 339 5.27 3.90 -0.07
N GLU A 340 4.00 4.03 0.33
CA GLU A 340 2.88 3.41 -0.38
C GLU A 340 2.77 3.95 -1.82
N VAL A 341 2.87 5.27 -1.99
CA VAL A 341 2.84 5.93 -3.30
C VAL A 341 3.98 5.41 -4.19
N VAL A 342 5.19 5.24 -3.67
CA VAL A 342 6.32 4.70 -4.42
C VAL A 342 6.04 3.28 -4.93
N TRP A 343 5.48 2.41 -4.10
CA TRP A 343 5.08 1.06 -4.53
C TRP A 343 3.94 1.09 -5.56
N LEU A 344 2.97 1.98 -5.41
CA LEU A 344 1.92 2.19 -6.41
C LEU A 344 2.49 2.64 -7.76
N PHE A 345 3.51 3.51 -7.76
CA PHE A 345 4.25 3.88 -8.95
C PHE A 345 5.02 2.72 -9.57
N PHE A 346 5.61 1.84 -8.76
CA PHE A 346 6.26 0.61 -9.25
C PHE A 346 5.25 -0.25 -10.03
N TYR A 347 4.08 -0.55 -9.44
CA TYR A 347 3.05 -1.35 -10.10
C TYR A 347 2.58 -0.70 -11.41
N PHE A 348 2.29 0.61 -11.36
CA PHE A 348 1.86 1.37 -12.53
C PHE A 348 2.90 1.34 -13.65
N THR A 349 4.17 1.60 -13.32
CA THR A 349 5.28 1.60 -14.28
C THR A 349 5.46 0.22 -14.89
N PHE A 350 5.45 -0.83 -14.07
CA PHE A 350 5.58 -2.21 -14.54
C PHE A 350 4.47 -2.56 -15.52
N GLY A 351 3.21 -2.33 -15.15
CA GLY A 351 2.06 -2.64 -16.02
C GLY A 351 2.09 -1.85 -17.33
N THR A 352 2.42 -0.55 -17.26
CA THR A 352 2.51 0.31 -18.44
C THR A 352 3.65 -0.11 -19.36
N ALA A 353 4.84 -0.36 -18.82
CA ALA A 353 5.98 -0.82 -19.59
C ALA A 353 5.73 -2.20 -20.23
N ASN A 354 5.09 -3.11 -19.50
CA ASN A 354 4.73 -4.43 -20.02
C ASN A 354 3.74 -4.34 -21.20
N LEU A 355 2.74 -3.47 -21.09
CA LEU A 355 1.78 -3.23 -22.17
C LEU A 355 2.41 -2.55 -23.38
N LEU A 356 3.23 -1.51 -23.17
CA LEU A 356 3.94 -0.81 -24.24
C LEU A 356 4.91 -1.74 -24.98
N LYS A 357 5.68 -2.53 -24.22
CA LYS A 357 6.54 -3.56 -24.79
C LYS A 357 5.75 -4.56 -25.61
N PHE A 358 4.61 -5.02 -25.10
CA PHE A 358 3.75 -5.95 -25.83
C PHE A 358 3.30 -5.37 -27.18
N PHE A 359 2.86 -4.10 -27.22
CA PHE A 359 2.51 -3.46 -28.49
C PHE A 359 3.69 -3.32 -29.44
N ASN A 360 4.86 -2.92 -28.93
CA ASN A 360 6.08 -2.81 -29.72
C ASN A 360 6.47 -4.17 -30.33
N ASP A 361 6.37 -5.25 -29.55
CA ASP A 361 6.70 -6.59 -30.01
C ASP A 361 5.63 -7.17 -30.95
N ALA A 362 4.37 -6.76 -30.82
CA ALA A 362 3.28 -7.32 -31.60
C ALA A 362 3.17 -6.71 -33.01
N SER A 363 3.68 -5.49 -33.23
CA SER A 363 3.69 -4.79 -34.54
C SER A 363 2.33 -4.68 -35.28
N LEU A 364 1.23 -5.04 -34.62
CA LEU A 364 -0.13 -5.03 -35.18
C LEU A 364 -0.65 -3.59 -35.29
N LYS A 365 -1.24 -3.25 -36.45
CA LYS A 365 -1.80 -1.93 -36.72
C LYS A 365 -3.11 -1.71 -35.95
N LEU A 366 -3.03 -1.22 -34.71
CA LEU A 366 -4.20 -0.84 -33.90
C LEU A 366 -5.17 0.14 -34.61
N GLY A 367 -4.66 0.92 -35.58
CA GLY A 367 -5.43 1.97 -36.26
C GLY A 367 -6.48 1.51 -37.28
N ALA A 368 -6.62 0.20 -37.52
CA ALA A 368 -7.61 -0.33 -38.48
C ALA A 368 -8.94 -0.78 -37.83
N ILE A 369 -9.05 -0.73 -36.50
CA ILE A 369 -10.22 -1.25 -35.77
C ILE A 369 -11.37 -0.24 -35.83
N GLN A 370 -12.52 -0.64 -36.38
CA GLN A 370 -13.71 0.19 -36.42
C GLN A 370 -14.30 0.39 -35.01
N PRO A 371 -14.74 1.61 -34.66
CA PRO A 371 -15.34 1.88 -33.36
C PRO A 371 -16.73 1.23 -33.28
N ASN A 372 -16.84 0.19 -32.44
CA ASN A 372 -18.09 -0.48 -32.14
C ASN A 372 -18.71 0.03 -30.83
N PHE A 373 -20.01 -0.20 -30.63
CA PHE A 373 -20.72 0.17 -29.40
C PHE A 373 -20.01 -0.35 -28.13
N GLY A 374 -19.53 -1.60 -28.16
CA GLY A 374 -18.77 -2.22 -27.07
C GLY A 374 -17.48 -1.47 -26.67
N GLN A 375 -16.90 -0.68 -27.58
CA GLN A 375 -15.72 0.15 -27.31
C GLN A 375 -16.09 1.53 -26.75
N LEU A 376 -17.24 2.08 -27.15
CA LEU A 376 -17.69 3.39 -26.68
C LEU A 376 -18.23 3.34 -25.24
N VAL A 377 -18.91 2.26 -24.86
CA VAL A 377 -19.51 2.13 -23.53
C VAL A 377 -18.47 2.30 -22.41
N PRO A 378 -17.32 1.60 -22.40
CA PRO A 378 -16.29 1.77 -21.38
C PRO A 378 -15.72 3.20 -21.30
N LEU A 379 -15.70 3.95 -22.41
CA LEU A 379 -15.26 5.34 -22.44
C LEU A 379 -16.28 6.25 -21.76
N PHE A 380 -17.57 6.11 -22.08
CA PHE A 380 -18.63 6.90 -21.45
C PHE A 380 -18.76 6.60 -19.96
N LEU A 381 -18.53 5.36 -19.54
CA LEU A 381 -18.56 5.00 -18.11
C LEU A 381 -17.50 5.75 -17.29
N LEU A 382 -16.38 6.19 -17.89
CA LEU A 382 -15.37 7.02 -17.19
C LEU A 382 -15.89 8.39 -16.75
N ALA A 383 -17.02 8.85 -17.31
CA ALA A 383 -17.64 10.09 -16.85
C ALA A 383 -18.27 9.93 -15.46
N LEU A 384 -18.71 8.71 -15.09
CA LEU A 384 -19.42 8.48 -13.83
C LEU A 384 -18.59 8.84 -12.60
N PRO A 385 -17.31 8.41 -12.46
CA PRO A 385 -16.52 8.78 -11.30
C PRO A 385 -16.29 10.30 -11.17
N LEU A 386 -16.15 11.01 -12.30
CA LEU A 386 -16.01 12.46 -12.32
C LEU A 386 -17.29 13.16 -11.87
N ILE A 387 -18.44 12.70 -12.35
CA ILE A 387 -19.76 13.23 -11.96
C ILE A 387 -19.99 12.98 -10.47
N THR A 388 -19.76 11.75 -9.98
CA THR A 388 -19.90 11.41 -8.55
C THR A 388 -19.01 12.29 -7.67
N ALA A 389 -17.78 12.56 -8.10
CA ALA A 389 -16.86 13.46 -7.38
C ALA A 389 -17.38 14.90 -7.34
N ALA A 390 -17.90 15.41 -8.47
CA ALA A 390 -18.46 16.76 -8.58
C ALA A 390 -19.75 16.90 -7.73
N GLU A 391 -20.58 15.87 -7.67
CA GLU A 391 -21.77 15.81 -6.81
C GLU A 391 -21.40 15.80 -5.33
N ALA A 392 -20.42 14.98 -4.93
CA ALA A 392 -19.93 14.94 -3.55
C ALA A 392 -19.33 16.29 -3.13
N TYR A 393 -18.56 16.92 -4.03
CA TYR A 393 -18.00 18.25 -3.79
C TYR A 393 -19.10 19.30 -3.66
N SER A 394 -20.03 19.39 -4.60
CA SER A 394 -21.08 20.42 -4.59
C SER A 394 -22.09 20.26 -3.44
N SER A 395 -22.42 19.01 -3.05
CA SER A 395 -23.32 18.72 -1.92
C SER A 395 -22.74 19.19 -0.60
N ALA A 396 -21.42 19.05 -0.42
CA ALA A 396 -20.73 19.57 0.76
C ALA A 396 -20.72 21.10 0.81
N THR A 397 -20.63 21.80 -0.33
CA THR A 397 -20.74 23.27 -0.39
C THR A 397 -22.12 23.75 0.05
N LYS A 398 -23.20 23.07 -0.36
CA LYS A 398 -24.58 23.46 -0.02
C LYS A 398 -24.88 23.33 1.47
N GLY A 399 -24.40 22.28 2.14
CA GLY A 399 -24.61 22.08 3.58
C GLY A 399 -23.93 23.12 4.47
N TYR A 400 -22.86 23.76 3.99
CA TYR A 400 -22.18 24.85 4.69
C TYR A 400 -22.98 26.17 4.64
N MET A 401 -23.66 26.42 3.51
CA MET A 401 -24.42 27.66 3.30
C MET A 401 -25.76 27.68 4.08
N SER A 402 -26.19 26.53 4.61
CA SER A 402 -27.43 26.37 5.39
C SER A 402 -27.26 26.46 6.91
N ILE A 403 -26.09 26.81 7.45
CA ILE A 403 -25.93 27.09 8.89
C ILE A 403 -26.37 28.55 9.14
N PRO A 404 -27.52 28.82 9.79
CA PRO A 404 -27.97 30.18 10.03
C PRO A 404 -27.05 30.86 11.04
N SER A 405 -26.61 32.08 10.71
CA SER A 405 -25.65 32.87 11.49
C SER A 405 -26.22 33.49 12.79
N ASP A 406 -27.45 33.12 13.17
CA ASP A 406 -28.22 33.83 14.20
C ASP A 406 -28.31 33.10 15.56
N ALA A 407 -27.57 32.01 15.76
CA ALA A 407 -27.49 31.35 17.07
C ALA A 407 -26.45 32.03 17.99
N VAL A 408 -26.61 33.32 18.23
CA VAL A 408 -26.02 34.01 19.39
C VAL A 408 -27.03 33.89 20.52
N PRO A 409 -26.70 33.26 21.66
CA PRO A 409 -27.56 33.35 22.84
C PRO A 409 -27.52 34.79 23.33
N GLU A 410 -28.59 35.56 23.08
CA GLU A 410 -28.80 36.84 23.74
C GLU A 410 -28.91 36.58 25.25
N THR A 411 -27.86 36.96 25.97
CA THR A 411 -27.94 37.25 27.41
C THR A 411 -28.99 38.34 27.62
N SER A 412 -30.18 37.94 28.06
CA SER A 412 -31.19 38.86 28.59
C SER A 412 -31.08 38.97 30.12
N PRO A 413 -31.43 40.15 30.68
CA PRO A 413 -30.96 40.63 31.97
C PRO A 413 -31.82 40.17 33.15
N SER A 414 -31.21 40.20 34.34
CA SER A 414 -31.87 40.08 35.64
C SER A 414 -33.11 40.96 35.78
N PRO A 415 -34.13 40.50 36.51
CA PRO A 415 -35.00 41.37 37.29
C PRO A 415 -34.84 41.11 38.80
N THR A 416 -34.36 42.17 39.45
CA THR A 416 -34.89 42.79 40.66
C THR A 416 -35.76 41.98 41.63
N LEU A 417 -35.22 41.88 42.84
CA LEU A 417 -35.83 41.86 44.16
C LEU A 417 -37.33 42.27 44.23
N GLY A 418 -38.15 41.37 44.76
CA GLY A 418 -39.54 41.61 45.18
C GLY A 418 -39.94 40.64 46.30
N SER A 419 -40.37 41.20 47.42
CA SER A 419 -40.79 40.61 48.71
C SER A 419 -42.07 39.75 48.65
N VAL A 420 -42.37 39.06 49.79
CA VAL A 420 -43.60 38.30 50.20
C VAL A 420 -43.41 36.78 50.10
N ASP A 421 -43.74 35.90 51.07
CA ASP A 421 -44.02 35.88 52.51
C ASP A 421 -43.75 34.41 52.96
N PRO A 422 -43.59 34.13 54.28
CA PRO A 422 -43.34 32.79 54.80
C PRO A 422 -44.66 32.09 55.15
N ASP A 423 -44.91 30.92 54.59
CA ASP A 423 -45.68 29.81 55.21
C ASP A 423 -45.89 28.74 54.14
N ASP A 424 -45.19 27.61 54.29
CA ASP A 424 -45.80 26.27 54.18
C ASP A 424 -44.71 25.19 54.25
N ILE A 425 -44.68 24.56 55.43
CA ILE A 425 -43.99 23.31 55.73
C ILE A 425 -44.98 22.17 55.40
N PRO A 426 -44.52 21.08 54.79
CA PRO A 426 -44.73 19.80 55.49
C PRO A 426 -43.45 18.94 55.56
N LEU A 427 -43.04 18.73 56.81
CA LEU A 427 -42.45 17.54 57.42
C LEU A 427 -42.54 16.24 56.58
N GLN A 428 -41.41 15.54 56.40
CA GLN A 428 -41.18 14.14 56.85
C GLN A 428 -39.83 13.54 56.36
N PRO A 429 -39.34 12.40 56.89
CA PRO A 429 -38.35 12.40 57.97
C PRO A 429 -37.01 11.74 57.59
N ASN A 430 -35.99 12.12 58.35
CA ASN A 430 -34.66 11.51 58.31
C ASN A 430 -34.58 10.40 59.38
N PRO A 431 -33.90 9.26 59.14
CA PRO A 431 -33.38 8.44 60.22
C PRO A 431 -31.87 8.61 60.40
N HIS A 432 -31.55 8.99 61.64
CA HIS A 432 -30.30 8.91 62.41
C HIS A 432 -29.37 7.71 62.08
N VAL A 433 -28.05 7.91 61.83
CA VAL A 433 -26.86 7.96 62.78
C VAL A 433 -26.27 6.55 63.08
N PRO A 434 -25.01 6.30 63.59
CA PRO A 434 -23.81 7.13 63.89
C PRO A 434 -22.43 6.57 63.37
N GLY A 435 -21.37 7.39 63.53
CA GLY A 435 -20.09 6.97 64.15
C GLY A 435 -18.88 6.85 63.22
N ALA A 436 -18.00 7.85 63.11
CA ALA A 436 -16.84 8.14 63.97
C ALA A 436 -15.58 7.30 63.66
N GLN A 437 -14.54 7.94 63.10
CA GLN A 437 -13.13 7.97 63.58
C GLN A 437 -12.15 8.48 62.49
N SER A 438 -11.31 9.44 62.88
CA SER A 438 -10.05 9.92 62.24
C SER A 438 -8.90 8.95 62.61
N PRO A 439 -7.60 9.06 62.18
CA PRO A 439 -6.93 10.00 61.27
C PRO A 439 -5.92 9.36 60.24
N GLN A 440 -5.42 10.19 59.32
CA GLN A 440 -4.06 10.21 58.72
C GLN A 440 -3.41 8.94 58.14
N GLY A 441 -3.03 9.03 56.85
CA GLY A 441 -2.12 8.08 56.19
C GLY A 441 -1.77 8.48 54.76
N THR A 442 -1.04 9.58 54.61
CA THR A 442 -0.50 10.08 53.32
C THR A 442 0.62 9.15 52.83
N ILE A 443 0.38 8.39 51.75
CA ILE A 443 1.45 7.80 50.92
C ILE A 443 1.10 8.08 49.46
N HIS A 444 1.59 9.22 48.94
CA HIS A 444 1.63 9.46 47.51
C HIS A 444 2.82 8.70 46.92
N ALA A 445 2.53 7.60 46.22
CA ALA A 445 3.46 7.00 45.27
C ALA A 445 3.64 7.95 44.08
N PRO A 446 4.87 8.16 43.57
CA PRO A 446 5.07 8.95 42.36
C PRO A 446 4.55 8.16 41.16
N SER A 447 3.36 8.54 40.70
CA SER A 447 2.85 8.20 39.37
C SER A 447 3.80 8.79 38.33
N SER A 448 4.69 7.96 37.78
CA SER A 448 5.46 8.31 36.58
C SER A 448 4.53 8.24 35.37
N THR A 449 3.71 9.26 35.21
CA THR A 449 3.07 9.56 33.93
C THR A 449 4.15 10.13 33.03
N VAL A 450 4.81 9.24 32.28
CA VAL A 450 5.62 9.63 31.13
C VAL A 450 4.66 10.36 30.16
N PRO A 451 4.92 11.62 29.80
CA PRO A 451 4.01 12.37 28.95
C PRO A 451 3.96 11.75 27.55
N GLU A 452 2.77 11.29 27.19
CA GLU A 452 2.40 10.64 25.91
C GLU A 452 2.36 11.64 24.73
N THR A 453 3.15 12.72 24.77
CA THR A 453 3.08 13.86 23.82
C THR A 453 4.38 14.13 23.05
N MET A 454 5.34 13.19 23.04
CA MET A 454 6.56 13.27 22.20
C MET A 454 6.38 12.73 20.77
N ALA A 455 5.16 12.71 20.21
CA ALA A 455 4.91 12.13 18.89
C ALA A 455 5.52 12.92 17.71
N ILE A 456 5.84 14.20 17.88
CA ILE A 456 6.48 15.04 16.86
C ILE A 456 7.92 15.37 17.30
N THR A 457 8.84 14.40 17.27
CA THR A 457 10.27 14.76 17.40
C THR A 457 11.29 13.76 16.82
N GLU A 458 10.94 12.55 16.42
CA GLU A 458 11.98 11.53 16.13
C GLU A 458 12.77 11.73 14.81
N PRO A 459 12.16 11.90 13.62
CA PRO A 459 12.94 12.01 12.37
C PRO A 459 13.62 13.36 12.18
N ILE A 460 13.03 14.45 12.71
CA ILE A 460 13.65 15.78 12.64
C ILE A 460 14.90 15.82 13.52
N GLN A 461 14.84 15.25 14.73
CA GLN A 461 16.00 15.12 15.60
C GLN A 461 17.07 14.22 14.99
N LEU A 462 16.67 13.13 14.31
CA LEU A 462 17.58 12.25 13.59
C LEU A 462 18.35 12.98 12.48
N ALA A 463 17.63 13.75 11.65
CA ALA A 463 18.23 14.56 10.61
C ALA A 463 19.16 15.65 11.19
N GLN A 464 18.74 16.30 12.29
CA GLN A 464 19.58 17.27 13.02
C GLN A 464 20.86 16.63 13.57
N ALA A 465 20.80 15.41 14.11
CA ALA A 465 21.96 14.68 14.62
C ALA A 465 22.95 14.33 13.49
N LEU A 466 22.45 14.15 12.26
CA LEU A 466 23.28 13.95 11.06
C LEU A 466 23.83 15.26 10.48
N GLU A 467 23.44 16.43 11.02
CA GLU A 467 23.73 17.75 10.46
C GLU A 467 23.23 17.90 9.00
N ILE A 468 22.19 17.14 8.63
CA ILE A 468 21.58 17.15 7.29
C ILE A 468 20.16 17.73 7.41
N SER A 469 19.77 18.58 6.46
CA SER A 469 18.38 19.04 6.39
C SER A 469 17.43 17.86 6.18
N PRO A 470 16.33 17.73 6.96
CA PRO A 470 15.37 16.64 6.79
C PRO A 470 14.83 16.51 5.35
N CYS A 471 14.66 17.62 4.63
CA CYS A 471 14.22 17.62 3.23
C CYS A 471 15.28 17.03 2.30
N TRP A 472 16.57 17.32 2.55
CA TRP A 472 17.67 16.72 1.80
C TRP A 472 17.79 15.23 2.10
N LEU A 473 17.66 14.84 3.37
CA LEU A 473 17.68 13.43 3.74
C LEU A 473 16.54 12.66 3.06
N LEU A 474 15.32 13.24 3.07
CA LEU A 474 14.18 12.68 2.34
C LEU A 474 14.46 12.57 0.84
N PHE A 475 14.96 13.62 0.20
CA PHE A 475 15.32 13.63 -1.22
C PHE A 475 16.38 12.56 -1.55
N LEU A 476 17.45 12.49 -0.75
CA LEU A 476 18.57 11.56 -0.91
C LEU A 476 18.16 10.10 -0.70
N THR A 477 17.13 9.82 0.10
CA THR A 477 16.66 8.44 0.29
C THR A 477 15.51 8.08 -0.65
N LEU A 478 14.53 8.97 -0.83
CA LEU A 478 13.30 8.67 -1.57
C LEU A 478 13.54 8.61 -3.07
N ILE A 479 14.32 9.54 -3.64
CA ILE A 479 14.50 9.60 -5.09
C ILE A 479 15.32 8.42 -5.61
N PRO A 480 16.48 8.05 -5.03
CA PRO A 480 17.20 6.87 -5.49
C PRO A 480 16.37 5.60 -5.33
N TYR A 481 15.56 5.51 -4.27
CA TYR A 481 14.68 4.36 -4.06
C TYR A 481 13.55 4.31 -5.10
N ALA A 482 12.84 5.42 -5.34
CA ALA A 482 11.79 5.50 -6.34
C ALA A 482 12.33 5.27 -7.76
N ALA A 483 13.47 5.89 -8.10
CA ALA A 483 14.15 5.69 -9.38
C ALA A 483 14.64 4.25 -9.53
N GLY A 484 15.19 3.66 -8.46
CA GLY A 484 15.60 2.27 -8.41
C GLY A 484 14.44 1.31 -8.64
N LEU A 485 13.29 1.54 -8.01
CA LEU A 485 12.08 0.75 -8.23
C LEU A 485 11.50 0.94 -9.63
N VAL A 486 11.46 2.16 -10.18
CA VAL A 486 11.03 2.41 -11.56
C VAL A 486 11.95 1.69 -12.54
N LEU A 487 13.27 1.81 -12.36
CA LEU A 487 14.25 1.08 -13.16
C LEU A 487 14.05 -0.43 -13.04
N TRP A 488 13.79 -0.92 -11.82
CA TRP A 488 13.51 -2.32 -11.55
C TRP A 488 12.25 -2.80 -12.26
N ALA A 489 11.18 -2.00 -12.25
CA ALA A 489 9.95 -2.26 -12.98
C ALA A 489 10.19 -2.35 -14.49
N LEU A 490 10.99 -1.44 -15.05
CA LEU A 490 11.35 -1.46 -16.48
C LEU A 490 12.17 -2.70 -16.86
N ILE A 491 13.12 -3.08 -15.99
CA ILE A 491 13.90 -4.31 -16.16
C ILE A 491 12.99 -5.54 -16.10
N PHE A 492 12.08 -5.60 -15.13
CA PHE A 492 11.14 -6.71 -14.96
C PHE A 492 10.13 -6.81 -16.10
N ALA A 493 9.70 -5.68 -16.66
CA ALA A 493 8.89 -5.61 -17.87
C ALA A 493 9.69 -5.98 -19.13
N ASP A 494 10.98 -6.35 -18.99
CA ASP A 494 11.88 -6.72 -20.07
C ASP A 494 12.05 -5.56 -21.10
N ALA A 495 11.76 -4.32 -20.69
CA ALA A 495 11.93 -3.13 -21.52
C ALA A 495 13.43 -2.79 -21.72
N ILE A 496 14.28 -3.27 -20.82
CA ILE A 496 15.74 -3.15 -20.90
C ILE A 496 16.32 -4.54 -21.17
N PRO A 497 16.81 -4.82 -22.40
CA PRO A 497 17.40 -6.10 -22.76
C PRO A 497 18.54 -6.48 -21.80
N HIS A 498 18.64 -7.77 -21.44
CA HIS A 498 19.65 -8.30 -20.53
C HIS A 498 19.63 -7.75 -19.09
N GLY A 499 18.76 -6.79 -18.77
CA GLY A 499 18.59 -6.25 -17.42
C GLY A 499 18.13 -7.30 -16.42
N PHE A 500 17.48 -8.38 -16.87
CA PHE A 500 16.96 -9.42 -15.99
C PHE A 500 18.01 -10.00 -15.02
N TYR A 501 19.23 -10.29 -15.49
CA TYR A 501 20.27 -10.84 -14.63
C TYR A 501 20.74 -9.83 -13.56
N LEU A 502 20.76 -8.54 -13.91
CA LEU A 502 20.96 -7.45 -12.96
C LEU A 502 19.83 -7.39 -11.93
N SER A 503 18.59 -7.63 -12.34
CA SER A 503 17.45 -7.68 -11.44
C SER A 503 17.50 -8.88 -10.47
N ILE A 504 17.83 -10.09 -10.95
CA ILE A 504 18.08 -11.23 -10.05
C ILE A 504 19.20 -10.88 -9.07
N ALA A 505 20.33 -10.40 -9.57
CA ALA A 505 21.47 -10.08 -8.71
C ALA A 505 21.09 -9.01 -7.68
N ALA A 506 20.40 -7.94 -8.09
CA ALA A 506 19.91 -6.90 -7.21
C ALA A 506 18.91 -7.42 -6.18
N TRP A 507 17.98 -8.30 -6.58
CA TRP A 507 17.00 -8.89 -5.67
C TRP A 507 17.65 -9.86 -4.69
N VAL A 508 18.59 -10.69 -5.14
CA VAL A 508 19.37 -11.58 -4.27
C VAL A 508 20.21 -10.74 -3.31
N ILE A 509 20.86 -9.66 -3.77
CA ILE A 509 21.62 -8.75 -2.90
C ILE A 509 20.67 -8.07 -1.92
N ALA A 510 19.54 -7.53 -2.36
CA ALA A 510 18.56 -6.89 -1.49
C ALA A 510 17.99 -7.87 -0.46
N PHE A 511 17.62 -9.08 -0.88
CA PHE A 511 17.16 -10.15 -0.01
C PHE A 511 18.25 -10.56 0.98
N VAL A 512 19.49 -10.76 0.53
CA VAL A 512 20.63 -11.06 1.39
C VAL A 512 20.91 -9.90 2.34
N VAL A 513 20.78 -8.64 1.93
CA VAL A 513 20.97 -7.46 2.78
C VAL A 513 19.81 -7.26 3.74
N GLU A 514 18.57 -7.60 3.37
CA GLU A 514 17.40 -7.58 4.26
C GLU A 514 17.51 -8.71 5.30
N VAL A 515 17.95 -9.89 4.86
CA VAL A 515 18.23 -11.04 5.71
C VAL A 515 19.47 -10.78 6.57
N ASP A 516 20.52 -10.13 6.05
CA ASP A 516 21.75 -9.80 6.77
C ASP A 516 21.60 -8.58 7.68
N SER A 517 20.75 -7.61 7.36
CA SER A 517 20.35 -6.57 8.32
C SER A 517 19.43 -7.14 9.41
N SER A 518 18.67 -8.20 9.11
CA SER A 518 17.98 -9.01 10.11
C SER A 518 18.96 -9.92 10.90
N LEU A 519 20.06 -10.40 10.29
CA LEU A 519 21.11 -11.24 10.89
C LEU A 519 22.31 -10.46 11.44
N GLY A 520 22.39 -9.14 11.27
CA GLY A 520 23.29 -8.23 11.97
C GLY A 520 22.81 -8.01 13.41
N TYR A 521 21.52 -8.28 13.67
CA TYR A 521 20.96 -8.60 14.97
C TYR A 521 21.02 -10.12 15.29
N GLY A 522 21.63 -10.88 14.40
CA GLY A 522 21.79 -12.32 14.45
C GLY A 522 22.85 -12.79 15.42
N GLU A 523 23.75 -11.93 15.94
CA GLU A 523 24.48 -12.34 17.15
C GLU A 523 23.52 -12.58 18.31
N THR A 524 22.36 -11.91 18.36
CA THR A 524 21.28 -12.18 19.32
C THR A 524 20.38 -13.32 18.85
N PHE A 525 20.08 -13.41 17.54
CA PHE A 525 19.18 -14.43 16.97
C PHE A 525 19.81 -15.84 16.88
N LEU A 526 21.09 -15.98 16.50
CA LEU A 526 21.87 -17.23 16.60
C LEU A 526 22.07 -17.62 18.07
N PHE A 527 22.31 -16.66 18.99
CA PHE A 527 22.39 -16.96 20.42
C PHE A 527 21.09 -17.56 20.97
N ILE A 528 19.94 -17.05 20.52
CA ILE A 528 18.62 -17.56 20.91
C ILE A 528 18.37 -18.93 20.27
N ALA A 529 18.69 -19.12 18.98
CA ALA A 529 18.58 -20.43 18.32
C ALA A 529 19.46 -21.49 19.01
N PHE A 530 20.67 -21.14 19.45
CA PHE A 530 21.55 -22.04 20.21
C PHE A 530 21.12 -22.24 21.67
N ARG A 531 20.38 -21.30 22.29
CA ARG A 531 19.81 -21.49 23.65
C ARG A 531 18.49 -22.25 23.67
N VAL A 532 17.72 -22.21 22.58
CA VAL A 532 16.37 -22.80 22.52
C VAL A 532 16.38 -24.25 22.02
N VAL A 533 17.50 -24.75 21.48
CA VAL A 533 17.70 -26.19 21.33
C VAL A 533 18.17 -26.74 22.68
N PRO A 534 17.33 -27.47 23.45
CA PRO A 534 17.82 -28.16 24.63
C PRO A 534 18.85 -29.20 24.15
N MET A 535 20.12 -28.99 24.51
CA MET A 535 21.13 -30.03 24.42
C MET A 535 20.56 -31.28 25.10
N PRO A 536 20.54 -32.45 24.43
CA PRO A 536 20.09 -33.68 25.05
C PRO A 536 20.91 -33.88 26.33
N LYS A 537 20.22 -34.01 27.47
CA LYS A 537 20.87 -34.31 28.75
C LYS A 537 21.72 -35.55 28.55
N GLU A 538 23.04 -35.40 28.61
CA GLU A 538 23.99 -36.52 28.64
C GLU A 538 23.49 -37.53 29.68
N ALA A 539 23.24 -38.74 29.20
CA ALA A 539 22.83 -39.85 30.04
C ALA A 539 23.94 -40.11 31.05
N ARG A 540 23.66 -39.76 32.31
CA ARG A 540 24.52 -40.06 33.47
C ARG A 540 24.78 -41.57 33.46
N PRO A 541 26.05 -42.04 33.41
CA PRO A 541 26.35 -43.46 33.37
C PRO A 541 25.80 -44.13 34.64
N LYS A 542 24.94 -45.14 34.45
CA LYS A 542 24.47 -45.99 35.55
C LYS A 542 25.66 -46.78 36.07
N ASN A 543 26.01 -46.55 37.34
CA ASN A 543 26.88 -47.42 38.11
C ASN A 543 26.35 -48.86 38.03
N GLN A 544 27.07 -49.73 37.32
CA GLN A 544 27.01 -51.17 37.53
C GLN A 544 27.80 -51.47 38.80
N ASN A 545 27.11 -51.59 39.93
CA ASN A 545 27.55 -52.33 41.10
C ASN A 545 26.34 -52.51 42.01
N GLU A 546 25.57 -53.58 41.77
CA GLU A 546 24.77 -54.30 42.77
C GLU A 546 23.98 -55.43 42.06
N LYS A 547 24.50 -56.66 42.16
CA LYS A 547 23.79 -57.85 42.66
C LYS A 547 24.65 -59.10 42.50
N MET A 548 25.24 -59.49 43.62
CA MET A 548 25.28 -60.88 44.09
C MET A 548 23.86 -61.34 44.40
#